data_AF-A0A8J7CU95-F1
#
_entry.id   AF-A0A8J7CU95-F1
#
_cell.length_a   1.000
_cell.length_b   1.000
_cell.length_c   1.000
_cell.angle_alpha   90.00
_cell.angle_beta   90.00
_cell.angle_gamma   90.00
#
_symmetry.space_group_name_H-M   'P 1'
#
loop_
_entity.id
_entity.type
_entity.pdbx_description
1 polymer ?
#
loop_
_entity_poly.entity_id
_entity_poly.type
_entity_poly.pdbx_seq_one_letter_code
_entity_poly.pdbx_strand_id
1 'polypeptide(L)'
;MRLPDILVYADIHHLSRIAQEYDLQVNLHSKNDLVQSLLQQIFNPHEMKERLERLTPAERSFLLLLLAEERKGYTLEELTHRAKMVVQSDREDRKVLMKGGIGEDSIVEKILRYGWVFNQKERNVSVYRMPEDLKEMLVTSIIPRFQDKIGQMGFSVKKVGTEKFGVPNDQQVPMSIHDLFRFLRFVKEEWVHLTFDGVIHKRLQGILFKQLSTGESPLTERGWRFGYGRRFRDYPDLFSLLYDYSFARGWIEEKPGVLLLSESGSRLLAGEEKVTPKDLFAFWIRLYRKPIPNLPSLLSLIKLLTKEGFWEEELYRQLEPFISPFYYDNKEKIFQKRVLAPLLWMEGLEAIRMEGIQFLRLSSLWERWYG
;
A
#
# COMPACT_ATOMS: atom_id res chain seq x y z
N MET A 1 -4.81 -22.40 -7.68
CA MET A 1 -5.80 -23.47 -7.80
C MET A 1 -7.18 -22.88 -8.02
N ARG A 2 -7.85 -23.29 -9.08
CA ARG A 2 -9.23 -22.87 -9.35
C ARG A 2 -10.19 -23.57 -8.40
N LEU A 3 -11.44 -23.10 -8.34
CA LEU A 3 -12.44 -23.64 -7.42
C LEU A 3 -12.63 -25.17 -7.57
N PRO A 4 -12.72 -25.76 -8.79
CA PRO A 4 -12.85 -27.20 -8.94
C PRO A 4 -11.72 -27.98 -8.26
N ASP A 5 -10.47 -27.53 -8.44
CA ASP A 5 -9.30 -28.17 -7.81
C ASP A 5 -9.40 -28.10 -6.28
N ILE A 6 -9.86 -26.96 -5.75
CA ILE A 6 -9.94 -26.74 -4.31
C ILE A 6 -11.01 -27.63 -3.68
N LEU A 7 -12.17 -27.73 -4.32
CA LEU A 7 -13.32 -28.50 -3.84
C LEU A 7 -13.04 -30.01 -3.75
N VAL A 8 -12.20 -30.55 -4.64
CA VAL A 8 -11.78 -31.97 -4.58
C VAL A 8 -11.07 -32.29 -3.27
N TYR A 9 -10.27 -31.37 -2.74
CA TYR A 9 -9.50 -31.59 -1.50
C TYR A 9 -10.11 -30.94 -0.25
N ALA A 10 -11.20 -30.20 -0.41
CA ALA A 10 -11.90 -29.57 0.72
C ALA A 10 -12.55 -30.62 1.65
N ASP A 11 -12.61 -30.27 2.94
CA ASP A 11 -13.25 -31.07 3.98
C ASP A 11 -14.78 -31.08 3.79
N ILE A 12 -15.40 -32.27 3.86
CA ILE A 12 -16.83 -32.42 3.60
C ILE A 12 -17.68 -31.61 4.58
N HIS A 13 -17.29 -31.49 5.86
CA HIS A 13 -18.04 -30.70 6.84
C HIS A 13 -17.97 -29.20 6.56
N HIS A 14 -16.92 -28.73 5.87
CA HIS A 14 -16.88 -27.36 5.37
C HIS A 14 -17.83 -27.21 4.19
N LEU A 15 -17.81 -28.13 3.22
CA LEU A 15 -18.72 -28.10 2.07
C LEU A 15 -20.20 -28.17 2.48
N SER A 16 -20.57 -29.03 3.42
CA SER A 16 -21.94 -29.13 3.93
C SER A 16 -22.39 -27.82 4.59
N ARG A 17 -21.51 -27.14 5.34
CA ARG A 17 -21.81 -25.83 5.94
C ARG A 17 -22.05 -24.75 4.90
N ILE A 18 -21.25 -24.73 3.83
CA ILE A 18 -21.46 -23.80 2.71
C ILE A 18 -22.79 -24.13 2.02
N ALA A 19 -23.07 -25.40 1.73
CA ALA A 19 -24.32 -25.79 1.09
C ALA A 19 -25.57 -25.38 1.89
N GLN A 20 -25.51 -25.48 3.23
CA GLN A 20 -26.57 -24.97 4.12
C GLN A 20 -26.71 -23.44 4.04
N GLU A 21 -25.59 -22.70 4.00
CA GLU A 21 -25.59 -21.24 3.85
C GLU A 21 -26.15 -20.78 2.49
N TYR A 22 -26.14 -21.65 1.47
CA TYR A 22 -26.73 -21.40 0.16
C TYR A 22 -28.14 -22.03 0.01
N ASP A 23 -28.70 -22.60 1.10
CA ASP A 23 -30.00 -23.30 1.11
C ASP A 23 -30.15 -24.36 -0.01
N LEU A 24 -29.07 -25.10 -0.27
CA LEU A 24 -29.04 -26.09 -1.34
C LEU A 24 -29.77 -27.36 -0.92
N GLN A 25 -30.75 -27.77 -1.73
CA GLN A 25 -31.50 -29.03 -1.59
C GLN A 25 -30.68 -30.22 -2.09
N VAL A 26 -29.59 -30.55 -1.37
CA VAL A 26 -28.62 -31.59 -1.76
C VAL A 26 -28.32 -32.56 -0.63
N ASN A 27 -27.83 -33.75 -0.98
CA ASN A 27 -27.37 -34.71 0.01
C ASN A 27 -26.06 -34.22 0.68
N LEU A 28 -26.17 -33.73 1.91
CA LEU A 28 -25.05 -33.20 2.70
C LEU A 28 -23.95 -34.23 3.03
N HIS A 29 -24.19 -35.51 2.78
CA HIS A 29 -23.21 -36.59 2.97
C HIS A 29 -22.52 -37.03 1.67
N SER A 30 -22.99 -36.57 0.51
CA SER A 30 -22.41 -36.89 -0.80
C SER A 30 -21.46 -35.78 -1.24
N LYS A 31 -20.15 -36.06 -1.23
CA LYS A 31 -19.14 -35.08 -1.65
C LYS A 31 -19.34 -34.64 -3.11
N ASN A 32 -19.66 -35.58 -4.00
CA ASN A 32 -19.84 -35.25 -5.42
C ASN A 32 -21.04 -34.33 -5.65
N ASP A 33 -22.17 -34.58 -4.98
CA ASP A 33 -23.37 -33.74 -5.11
C ASP A 33 -23.10 -32.33 -4.55
N LEU A 34 -22.45 -32.25 -3.37
CA LEU A 34 -22.00 -30.98 -2.78
C LEU A 34 -21.10 -30.18 -3.74
N VAL A 35 -20.09 -30.83 -4.32
CA VAL A 35 -19.15 -30.16 -5.23
C VAL A 35 -19.87 -29.63 -6.48
N GLN A 36 -20.73 -30.43 -7.11
CA GLN A 36 -21.44 -30.02 -8.32
C GLN A 36 -22.37 -28.83 -8.07
N SER A 37 -23.16 -28.87 -6.99
CA SER A 37 -24.11 -27.80 -6.68
C SER A 37 -23.41 -26.52 -6.21
N LEU A 38 -22.32 -26.63 -5.43
CA LEU A 38 -21.53 -25.48 -5.02
C LEU A 38 -20.83 -24.79 -6.19
N LEU A 39 -20.30 -25.56 -7.15
CA LEU A 39 -19.69 -24.99 -8.37
C LEU A 39 -20.68 -24.11 -9.15
N GLN A 40 -21.95 -24.51 -9.24
CA GLN A 40 -22.97 -23.74 -9.96
C GLN A 40 -23.39 -22.48 -9.19
N GLN A 41 -23.48 -22.55 -7.87
CA GLN A 41 -24.07 -21.48 -7.06
C GLN A 41 -23.08 -20.42 -6.59
N ILE A 42 -21.83 -20.79 -6.32
CA ILE A 42 -20.80 -19.83 -5.87
C ILE A 42 -20.51 -18.77 -6.95
N PHE A 43 -20.56 -19.16 -8.22
CA PHE A 43 -20.35 -18.26 -9.36
C PHE A 43 -21.62 -17.53 -9.84
N ASN A 44 -22.76 -17.71 -9.16
CA ASN A 44 -23.98 -17.02 -9.54
C ASN A 44 -23.85 -15.50 -9.27
N PRO A 45 -23.92 -14.63 -10.30
CA PRO A 45 -23.71 -13.19 -10.12
C PRO A 45 -24.75 -12.52 -9.20
N HIS A 46 -25.98 -13.04 -9.17
CA HIS A 46 -27.05 -12.51 -8.32
C HIS A 46 -26.74 -12.78 -6.84
N GLU A 47 -26.46 -14.04 -6.50
CA GLU A 47 -26.05 -14.46 -5.16
C GLU A 47 -24.80 -13.73 -4.68
N MET A 48 -23.82 -13.57 -5.57
CA MET A 48 -22.61 -12.83 -5.28
C MET A 48 -22.90 -11.37 -4.92
N LYS A 49 -23.72 -10.69 -5.74
CA LYS A 49 -24.13 -9.31 -5.50
C LYS A 49 -24.84 -9.15 -4.16
N GLU A 50 -25.80 -10.02 -3.87
CA GLU A 50 -26.56 -9.99 -2.63
C GLU A 50 -25.66 -10.21 -1.40
N ARG A 51 -24.75 -11.19 -1.46
CA ARG A 51 -23.77 -11.44 -0.37
C ARG A 51 -22.83 -10.27 -0.15
N LEU A 52 -22.36 -9.61 -1.22
CA LEU A 52 -21.51 -8.42 -1.14
C LEU A 52 -22.22 -7.20 -0.53
N GLU A 53 -23.55 -7.13 -0.66
CA GLU A 53 -24.39 -6.08 -0.07
C GLU A 53 -24.69 -6.34 1.41
N ARG A 54 -24.69 -7.60 1.83
CA ARG A 54 -24.84 -8.04 3.24
C ARG A 54 -23.54 -7.95 4.06
N LEU A 55 -22.42 -7.54 3.45
CA LEU A 55 -21.17 -7.31 4.17
C LEU A 55 -21.21 -6.01 4.96
N THR A 56 -20.83 -6.08 6.23
CA THR A 56 -20.52 -4.88 7.02
C THR A 56 -19.28 -4.19 6.48
N PRO A 57 -19.04 -2.90 6.82
CA PRO A 57 -17.81 -2.21 6.42
C PRO A 57 -16.53 -2.97 6.78
N ALA A 58 -16.46 -3.53 8.00
CA ALA A 58 -15.31 -4.31 8.45
C ALA A 58 -15.11 -5.60 7.64
N GLU A 59 -16.18 -6.34 7.35
CA GLU A 59 -16.08 -7.55 6.53
C GLU A 59 -15.66 -7.24 5.09
N ARG A 60 -16.15 -6.13 4.52
CA ARG A 60 -15.74 -5.65 3.20
C ARG A 60 -14.27 -5.25 3.17
N SER A 61 -13.79 -4.51 4.17
CA SER A 61 -12.36 -4.18 4.31
C SER A 61 -11.49 -5.43 4.45
N PHE A 62 -11.93 -6.42 5.25
CA PHE A 62 -11.23 -7.71 5.35
C PHE A 62 -11.17 -8.44 4.01
N LEU A 63 -12.29 -8.48 3.27
CA LEU A 63 -12.31 -9.06 1.93
C LEU A 63 -11.33 -8.37 1.00
N LEU A 64 -11.29 -7.04 0.98
CA LEU A 64 -10.35 -6.28 0.15
C LEU A 64 -8.89 -6.63 0.46
N LEU A 65 -8.52 -6.82 1.74
CA LEU A 65 -7.19 -7.31 2.10
C LEU A 65 -6.86 -8.65 1.44
N LEU A 66 -7.78 -9.62 1.52
CA LEU A 66 -7.58 -10.94 0.91
C LEU A 66 -7.47 -10.87 -0.61
N LEU A 67 -8.26 -9.99 -1.24
CA LEU A 67 -8.22 -9.77 -2.69
C LEU A 67 -6.92 -9.07 -3.12
N ALA A 68 -6.32 -8.24 -2.27
CA ALA A 68 -5.09 -7.52 -2.59
C ALA A 68 -3.83 -8.40 -2.49
N GLU A 69 -3.86 -9.47 -1.71
CA GLU A 69 -2.66 -10.29 -1.45
C GLU A 69 -2.33 -11.28 -2.56
N GLU A 70 -1.04 -11.44 -2.87
CA GLU A 70 -0.56 -12.44 -3.84
C GLU A 70 -0.41 -13.84 -3.23
N ARG A 71 -0.51 -13.96 -1.90
CA ARG A 71 -0.34 -15.21 -1.16
C ARG A 71 -1.48 -16.20 -1.48
N LYS A 72 -1.11 -17.45 -1.74
CA LYS A 72 -2.04 -18.51 -2.16
C LYS A 72 -2.66 -19.33 -1.03
N GLY A 73 -2.28 -19.09 0.22
CA GLY A 73 -2.76 -19.88 1.35
C GLY A 73 -2.39 -19.28 2.70
N TYR A 74 -3.26 -19.46 3.68
CA TYR A 74 -3.20 -18.86 5.02
C TYR A 74 -3.36 -19.92 6.10
N THR A 75 -2.78 -19.70 7.27
CA THR A 75 -3.22 -20.38 8.50
C THR A 75 -4.47 -19.69 9.07
N LEU A 76 -5.18 -20.34 9.99
CA LEU A 76 -6.30 -19.70 10.68
C LEU A 76 -5.84 -18.48 11.48
N GLU A 77 -4.72 -18.58 12.19
CA GLU A 77 -4.12 -17.48 12.95
C GLU A 77 -3.82 -16.26 12.06
N GLU A 78 -3.33 -16.50 10.83
CA GLU A 78 -3.04 -15.46 9.86
C GLU A 78 -4.31 -14.76 9.34
N LEU A 79 -5.42 -15.49 9.18
CA LEU A 79 -6.71 -14.91 8.83
C LEU A 79 -7.28 -14.08 10.00
N THR A 80 -7.24 -14.63 11.21
CA THR A 80 -7.71 -13.93 12.43
C THR A 80 -6.90 -12.67 12.69
N HIS A 81 -5.57 -12.71 12.51
CA HIS A 81 -4.72 -11.52 12.64
C HIS A 81 -5.13 -10.41 11.66
N ARG A 82 -5.45 -10.75 10.41
CA ARG A 82 -5.92 -9.79 9.40
C ARG A 82 -7.30 -9.23 9.73
N ALA A 83 -8.23 -10.09 10.16
CA ALA A 83 -9.54 -9.63 10.61
C ALA A 83 -9.41 -8.63 11.77
N LYS A 84 -8.50 -8.92 12.72
CA LYS A 84 -8.15 -8.03 13.82
C LYS A 84 -7.59 -6.69 13.35
N MET A 85 -6.76 -6.65 12.30
CA MET A 85 -6.25 -5.38 11.75
C MET A 85 -7.37 -4.44 11.30
N VAL A 86 -8.45 -4.98 10.71
CA VAL A 86 -9.60 -4.18 10.27
C VAL A 86 -10.42 -3.68 11.46
N VAL A 87 -10.66 -4.55 12.43
CA VAL A 87 -11.48 -4.27 13.62
C VAL A 87 -10.81 -3.24 14.55
N GLN A 88 -9.47 -3.18 14.57
CA GLN A 88 -8.69 -2.32 15.47
C GLN A 88 -8.50 -0.88 14.99
N SER A 89 -9.05 -0.54 13.84
CA SER A 89 -8.80 0.75 13.17
C SER A 89 -9.43 1.96 13.85
N ASP A 90 -10.36 1.74 14.79
CA ASP A 90 -10.80 2.77 15.72
C ASP A 90 -11.09 2.23 17.15
N ARG A 91 -10.64 2.97 18.18
CA ARG A 91 -10.79 2.55 19.60
C ARG A 91 -12.24 2.65 20.06
N GLU A 92 -13.01 3.58 19.49
CA GLU A 92 -14.44 3.76 19.77
C GLU A 92 -15.27 2.69 19.06
N ASP A 93 -14.97 2.42 17.79
CA ASP A 93 -15.63 1.35 17.01
C ASP A 93 -15.38 -0.02 17.61
N ARG A 94 -14.20 -0.28 18.19
CA ARG A 94 -13.92 -1.54 18.88
C ARG A 94 -14.94 -1.87 19.97
N LYS A 95 -15.38 -0.86 20.76
CA LYS A 95 -16.38 -1.08 21.82
C LYS A 95 -17.76 -1.33 21.25
N VAL A 96 -18.10 -0.70 20.12
CA VAL A 96 -19.39 -0.90 19.43
C VAL A 96 -19.43 -2.27 18.74
N LEU A 97 -18.38 -2.64 18.01
CA LEU A 97 -18.24 -3.93 17.32
C LEU A 97 -18.23 -5.10 18.31
N MET A 98 -17.47 -5.00 19.41
CA MET A 98 -17.45 -6.04 20.46
C MET A 98 -18.79 -6.16 21.20
N LYS A 99 -19.53 -5.05 21.39
CA LYS A 99 -20.89 -5.09 21.99
C LYS A 99 -21.94 -5.66 21.03
N GLY A 100 -21.74 -5.54 19.72
CA GLY A 100 -22.61 -6.09 18.68
C GLY A 100 -22.30 -7.55 18.31
N GLY A 101 -21.34 -8.20 18.97
CA GLY A 101 -20.94 -9.58 18.66
C GLY A 101 -20.11 -9.75 17.38
N ILE A 102 -19.61 -8.66 16.79
CA ILE A 102 -18.75 -8.68 15.60
C ILE A 102 -17.29 -8.73 16.08
N GLY A 103 -16.77 -9.95 16.21
CA GLY A 103 -15.37 -10.21 16.54
C GLY A 103 -14.54 -10.57 15.30
N GLU A 104 -13.22 -10.59 15.44
CA GLU A 104 -12.31 -11.10 14.41
C GLU A 104 -12.71 -12.50 13.92
N ASP A 105 -13.12 -13.38 14.83
CA ASP A 105 -13.53 -14.75 14.51
C ASP A 105 -14.83 -14.80 13.70
N SER A 106 -15.79 -13.91 13.96
CA SER A 106 -17.05 -13.88 13.20
C SER A 106 -16.85 -13.43 11.76
N ILE A 107 -15.89 -12.53 11.52
CA ILE A 107 -15.52 -12.10 10.15
C ILE A 107 -14.94 -13.27 9.38
N VAL A 108 -13.97 -13.98 9.98
CA VAL A 108 -13.35 -15.16 9.34
C VAL A 108 -14.40 -16.23 9.08
N GLU A 109 -15.23 -16.54 10.07
CA GLU A 109 -16.28 -17.56 9.95
C GLU A 109 -17.28 -17.22 8.83
N LYS A 110 -17.68 -15.95 8.68
CA LYS A 110 -18.60 -15.53 7.62
C LYS A 110 -18.02 -15.74 6.22
N ILE A 111 -16.75 -15.40 6.02
CA ILE A 111 -16.07 -15.61 4.73
C ILE A 111 -15.91 -17.10 4.41
N LEU A 112 -15.70 -17.94 5.44
CA LEU A 112 -15.69 -19.40 5.29
C LEU A 112 -17.08 -19.97 4.96
N ARG A 113 -18.15 -19.47 5.60
CA ARG A 113 -19.55 -19.86 5.31
C ARG A 113 -19.97 -19.45 3.91
N TYR A 114 -19.53 -18.29 3.44
CA TYR A 114 -19.80 -17.81 2.09
C TYR A 114 -19.08 -18.62 1.00
N GLY A 115 -18.21 -19.56 1.36
CA GLY A 115 -17.47 -20.36 0.39
C GLY A 115 -16.48 -19.51 -0.43
N TRP A 116 -15.96 -18.43 0.14
CA TRP A 116 -14.94 -17.61 -0.51
C TRP A 116 -13.52 -18.04 -0.15
N VAL A 117 -13.37 -18.70 0.99
CA VAL A 117 -12.13 -19.32 1.45
C VAL A 117 -12.43 -20.75 1.88
N PHE A 118 -11.57 -21.68 1.49
CA PHE A 118 -11.74 -23.12 1.74
C PHE A 118 -10.61 -23.65 2.61
N ASN A 119 -10.94 -24.49 3.58
CA ASN A 119 -9.96 -25.23 4.36
C ASN A 119 -9.54 -26.50 3.59
N GLN A 120 -8.24 -26.64 3.37
CA GLN A 120 -7.61 -27.84 2.84
C GLN A 120 -6.65 -28.42 3.87
N LYS A 121 -6.68 -29.74 4.05
CA LYS A 121 -5.71 -30.43 4.89
C LYS A 121 -4.50 -30.83 4.06
N GLU A 122 -3.36 -30.20 4.30
CA GLU A 122 -2.07 -30.53 3.69
C GLU A 122 -1.13 -31.10 4.76
N ARG A 123 -0.75 -32.38 4.65
CA ARG A 123 0.22 -33.03 5.57
C ARG A 123 -0.05 -32.74 7.06
N ASN A 124 -1.32 -32.89 7.49
CA ASN A 124 -1.84 -32.60 8.84
C ASN A 124 -1.93 -31.12 9.26
N VAL A 125 -1.70 -30.18 8.35
CA VAL A 125 -1.86 -28.74 8.59
C VAL A 125 -3.07 -28.22 7.81
N SER A 126 -3.92 -27.43 8.46
CA SER A 126 -5.00 -26.72 7.78
C SER A 126 -4.47 -25.49 7.06
N VAL A 127 -4.68 -25.45 5.75
CA VAL A 127 -4.33 -24.34 4.87
C VAL A 127 -5.62 -23.79 4.26
N TYR A 128 -5.84 -22.50 4.45
CA TYR A 128 -7.02 -21.79 3.97
C TYR A 128 -6.70 -21.09 2.66
N ARG A 129 -7.46 -21.35 1.60
CA ARG A 129 -7.20 -20.80 0.25
C ARG A 129 -8.44 -20.17 -0.36
N MET A 130 -8.25 -19.03 -1.02
CA MET A 130 -9.24 -18.43 -1.91
C MET A 130 -8.97 -18.91 -3.34
N PRO A 131 -9.96 -19.49 -4.05
CA PRO A 131 -9.82 -19.84 -5.46
C PRO A 131 -9.51 -18.62 -6.34
N GLU A 132 -8.60 -18.73 -7.31
CA GLU A 132 -8.23 -17.55 -8.11
C GLU A 132 -9.34 -17.09 -9.06
N ASP A 133 -10.12 -18.02 -9.62
CA ASP A 133 -11.30 -17.72 -10.43
C ASP A 133 -12.39 -17.00 -9.62
N LEU A 134 -12.58 -17.39 -8.36
CA LEU A 134 -13.48 -16.69 -7.44
C LEU A 134 -12.95 -15.30 -7.07
N LYS A 135 -11.64 -15.19 -6.84
CA LYS A 135 -10.97 -13.92 -6.56
C LYS A 135 -11.13 -12.94 -7.72
N GLU A 136 -10.91 -13.38 -8.96
CA GLU A 136 -11.09 -12.58 -10.18
C GLU A 136 -12.53 -12.06 -10.31
N MET A 137 -13.52 -12.94 -10.08
CA MET A 137 -14.92 -12.55 -10.10
C MET A 137 -15.27 -11.53 -9.00
N LEU A 138 -14.77 -11.73 -7.76
CA LEU A 138 -14.99 -10.82 -6.64
C LEU A 138 -14.41 -9.43 -6.92
N VAL A 139 -13.19 -9.37 -7.43
CA VAL A 139 -12.54 -8.11 -7.85
C VAL A 139 -13.38 -7.39 -8.89
N THR A 140 -13.83 -8.10 -9.92
CA THR A 140 -14.66 -7.56 -11.01
C THR A 140 -16.03 -7.07 -10.51
N SER A 141 -16.55 -7.66 -9.43
CA SER A 141 -17.86 -7.31 -8.84
C SER A 141 -17.81 -6.15 -7.86
N ILE A 142 -16.65 -5.93 -7.21
CA ILE A 142 -16.47 -4.96 -6.12
C ILE A 142 -15.90 -3.63 -6.63
N ILE A 143 -14.82 -3.66 -7.42
CA ILE A 143 -14.08 -2.45 -7.80
C ILE A 143 -14.94 -1.43 -8.56
N PRO A 144 -15.74 -1.81 -9.58
CA PRO A 144 -16.55 -0.85 -10.32
C PRO A 144 -17.52 -0.05 -9.44
N ARG A 145 -18.04 -0.67 -8.38
CA ARG A 145 -18.96 -0.01 -7.44
C ARG A 145 -18.35 1.16 -6.67
N PHE A 146 -17.02 1.19 -6.57
CA PHE A 146 -16.29 2.31 -5.98
C PHE A 146 -15.98 3.40 -7.01
N GLN A 147 -15.85 3.03 -8.28
CA GLN A 147 -15.56 3.97 -9.37
C GLN A 147 -16.78 4.80 -9.76
N ASP A 148 -18.00 4.26 -9.62
CA ASP A 148 -19.26 4.97 -9.90
C ASP A 148 -19.57 6.12 -8.91
N LYS A 149 -18.89 6.14 -7.76
CA LYS A 149 -19.03 7.22 -6.78
C LYS A 149 -18.10 8.37 -7.14
N ILE A 150 -18.62 9.36 -7.85
CA ILE A 150 -17.90 10.60 -8.14
C ILE A 150 -17.52 11.28 -6.81
N GLY A 151 -16.22 11.41 -6.55
CA GLY A 151 -15.69 12.21 -5.44
C GLY A 151 -15.91 13.69 -5.73
N GLN A 152 -16.46 14.43 -4.76
CA GLN A 152 -16.73 15.87 -4.90
C GLN A 152 -15.55 16.72 -4.41
N MET A 153 -14.52 16.12 -3.78
CA MET A 153 -13.32 16.81 -3.34
C MET A 153 -12.09 16.45 -4.19
N GLY A 154 -11.54 17.47 -4.86
CA GLY A 154 -10.21 17.38 -5.48
C GLY A 154 -9.12 17.64 -4.44
N PHE A 155 -8.50 16.59 -3.91
CA PHE A 155 -7.24 16.74 -3.20
C PHE A 155 -6.15 17.14 -4.20
N SER A 156 -5.59 18.34 -4.02
CA SER A 156 -4.58 18.89 -4.94
C SER A 156 -3.19 18.35 -4.60
N VAL A 157 -2.90 17.12 -5.04
CA VAL A 157 -1.48 16.72 -5.14
C VAL A 157 -0.89 17.50 -6.32
N LYS A 158 -0.02 18.47 -6.01
CA LYS A 158 0.65 19.28 -7.03
C LYS A 158 1.52 18.37 -7.90
N LYS A 159 1.39 18.54 -9.21
CA LYS A 159 2.23 17.90 -10.21
C LYS A 159 3.69 18.22 -9.90
N VAL A 160 4.47 17.18 -9.67
CA VAL A 160 5.92 17.21 -9.51
C VAL A 160 6.53 17.76 -10.81
N GLY A 161 7.46 18.71 -10.71
CA GLY A 161 8.07 19.40 -11.85
C GLY A 161 8.70 18.42 -12.86
N THR A 162 8.53 18.68 -14.15
CA THR A 162 8.74 17.70 -15.24
C THR A 162 10.14 17.70 -15.86
N GLU A 163 11.06 18.54 -15.40
CA GLU A 163 12.40 18.56 -15.98
C GLU A 163 13.14 17.30 -15.54
N LYS A 164 13.45 16.41 -16.49
CA LYS A 164 14.28 15.23 -16.24
C LYS A 164 15.75 15.65 -16.35
N PHE A 165 16.56 15.26 -15.38
CA PHE A 165 17.98 15.59 -15.34
C PHE A 165 18.84 14.38 -15.70
N GLY A 166 20.00 14.56 -16.33
CA GLY A 166 20.82 13.43 -16.79
C GLY A 166 21.28 12.53 -15.64
N VAL A 167 20.91 11.24 -15.71
CA VAL A 167 21.42 10.17 -14.84
C VAL A 167 22.53 9.43 -15.62
N PRO A 168 23.60 8.93 -14.97
CA PRO A 168 24.65 8.21 -15.67
C PRO A 168 24.07 7.08 -16.54
N ASN A 169 24.62 6.92 -17.75
CA ASN A 169 24.19 5.93 -18.74
C ASN A 169 22.76 6.11 -19.27
N ASP A 170 22.19 7.32 -19.15
CA ASP A 170 20.86 7.70 -19.69
C ASP A 170 19.73 6.72 -19.33
N GLN A 171 19.81 6.15 -18.13
CA GLN A 171 18.83 5.17 -17.68
C GLN A 171 17.48 5.84 -17.43
N GLN A 172 16.42 5.26 -17.99
CA GLN A 172 15.06 5.67 -17.68
C GLN A 172 14.71 5.26 -16.24
N VAL A 173 14.71 6.26 -15.35
CA VAL A 173 14.46 6.12 -13.91
C VAL A 173 13.34 7.08 -13.47
N PRO A 174 12.69 6.85 -12.32
CA PRO A 174 11.65 7.74 -11.82
C PRO A 174 12.24 9.07 -11.27
N MET A 175 11.39 10.08 -11.11
CA MET A 175 11.76 11.41 -10.59
C MET A 175 12.51 11.35 -9.26
N SER A 176 12.15 10.41 -8.38
CA SER A 176 12.87 10.21 -7.11
C SER A 176 14.37 9.92 -7.26
N ILE A 177 14.75 9.17 -8.30
CA ILE A 177 16.15 8.90 -8.60
C ILE A 177 16.80 10.12 -9.24
N HIS A 178 16.10 10.84 -10.12
CA HIS A 178 16.62 12.12 -10.64
C HIS A 178 16.93 13.12 -9.52
N ASP A 179 16.04 13.25 -8.53
CA ASP A 179 16.23 14.13 -7.38
C ASP A 179 17.35 13.68 -6.45
N LEU A 180 17.55 12.36 -6.30
CA LEU A 180 18.72 11.82 -5.62
C LEU A 180 20.02 12.28 -6.30
N PHE A 181 20.12 12.14 -7.63
CA PHE A 181 21.31 12.57 -8.38
C PHE A 181 21.52 14.09 -8.31
N ARG A 182 20.45 14.89 -8.36
CA ARG A 182 20.51 16.34 -8.15
C ARG A 182 21.09 16.69 -6.80
N PHE A 183 20.59 16.05 -5.74
CA PHE A 183 21.10 16.27 -4.39
C PHE A 183 22.58 15.92 -4.27
N LEU A 184 23.01 14.75 -4.77
CA LEU A 184 24.41 14.35 -4.67
C LEU A 184 25.34 15.26 -5.49
N ARG A 185 24.92 15.73 -6.67
CA ARG A 185 25.69 16.72 -7.44
C ARG A 185 25.76 18.07 -6.73
N PHE A 186 24.65 18.52 -6.14
CA PHE A 186 24.65 19.73 -5.32
C PHE A 186 25.69 19.63 -4.19
N VAL A 187 25.77 18.49 -3.50
CA VAL A 187 26.79 18.27 -2.46
C VAL A 187 28.21 18.22 -3.02
N LYS A 188 28.40 17.79 -4.27
CA LYS A 188 29.71 17.77 -4.95
C LYS A 188 30.18 19.16 -5.36
N GLU A 189 29.27 19.98 -5.88
CA GLU A 189 29.56 21.25 -6.55
C GLU A 189 29.54 22.42 -5.57
N GLU A 190 28.65 22.38 -4.58
CA GLU A 190 28.48 23.43 -3.59
C GLU A 190 29.21 23.09 -2.29
N TRP A 191 29.74 24.12 -1.62
CA TRP A 191 30.25 23.96 -0.27
C TRP A 191 29.08 23.97 0.74
N VAL A 192 28.58 22.77 1.05
CA VAL A 192 27.36 22.59 1.84
C VAL A 192 27.62 22.72 3.34
N HIS A 193 27.50 23.95 3.85
CA HIS A 193 27.62 24.24 5.28
C HIS A 193 26.47 23.61 6.10
N LEU A 194 26.85 22.95 7.18
CA LEU A 194 25.95 22.44 8.21
C LEU A 194 25.92 23.40 9.41
N THR A 195 24.75 23.54 10.03
CA THR A 195 24.60 24.17 11.34
C THR A 195 25.23 23.29 12.43
N PHE A 196 25.32 23.82 13.66
CA PHE A 196 25.75 23.05 14.82
C PHE A 196 24.91 21.78 15.04
N ASP A 197 23.62 21.82 14.70
CA ASP A 197 22.69 20.68 14.78
C ASP A 197 22.87 19.67 13.61
N GLY A 198 23.83 19.90 12.72
CA GLY A 198 24.11 19.06 11.54
C GLY A 198 23.08 19.21 10.42
N VAL A 199 22.41 20.36 10.32
CA VAL A 199 21.36 20.63 9.32
C VAL A 199 21.91 21.56 8.24
N ILE A 200 21.61 21.30 6.96
CA ILE A 200 22.00 22.18 5.85
C ILE A 200 21.44 23.59 6.11
N HIS A 201 22.27 24.61 5.93
CA HIS A 201 21.84 25.99 6.16
C HIS A 201 20.61 26.39 5.31
N LYS A 202 19.64 27.14 5.89
CA LYS A 202 18.34 27.44 5.24
C LYS A 202 18.47 28.06 3.84
N ARG A 203 19.48 28.91 3.60
CA ARG A 203 19.75 29.49 2.27
C ARG A 203 20.05 28.40 1.24
N LEU A 204 20.91 27.43 1.58
CA LEU A 204 21.26 26.32 0.70
C LEU A 204 20.08 25.36 0.52
N GLN A 205 19.30 25.10 1.58
CA GLN A 205 18.04 24.34 1.45
C GLN A 205 17.11 24.98 0.41
N GLY A 206 16.93 26.30 0.44
CA GLY A 206 16.07 27.01 -0.51
C GLY A 206 16.56 26.95 -1.95
N ILE A 207 17.87 26.88 -2.18
CA ILE A 207 18.45 26.69 -3.52
C ILE A 207 18.24 25.23 -3.97
N LEU A 208 18.64 24.28 -3.13
CA LEU A 208 18.54 22.85 -3.40
C LEU A 208 17.10 22.43 -3.70
N PHE A 209 16.13 22.79 -2.83
CA PHE A 209 14.75 22.31 -2.98
C PHE A 209 14.05 22.88 -4.21
N LYS A 210 14.45 24.07 -4.70
CA LYS A 210 13.97 24.62 -5.97
C LYS A 210 14.43 23.82 -7.18
N GLN A 211 15.55 23.09 -7.07
CA GLN A 211 16.05 22.23 -8.14
C GLN A 211 15.38 20.84 -8.13
N LEU A 212 14.81 20.42 -6.99
CA LEU A 212 14.13 19.14 -6.87
C LEU A 212 12.75 19.18 -7.51
N SER A 213 12.36 18.04 -8.08
CA SER A 213 11.07 17.89 -8.74
C SER A 213 9.89 18.05 -7.79
N THR A 214 10.09 17.77 -6.49
CA THR A 214 9.08 17.84 -5.43
C THR A 214 8.56 19.25 -5.16
N GLY A 215 9.37 20.28 -5.46
CA GLY A 215 9.03 21.68 -5.15
C GLY A 215 8.81 21.95 -3.65
N GLU A 216 9.42 21.13 -2.78
CA GLU A 216 9.34 21.33 -1.33
C GLU A 216 10.00 22.66 -0.91
N SER A 217 9.59 23.21 0.23
CA SER A 217 10.14 24.44 0.79
C SER A 217 10.80 24.16 2.14
N PRO A 218 11.86 24.90 2.53
CA PRO A 218 12.45 24.76 3.86
C PRO A 218 11.39 24.87 4.96
N LEU A 219 11.55 24.07 6.03
CA LEU A 219 10.64 24.14 7.16
C LEU A 219 10.70 25.55 7.78
N THR A 220 9.53 26.20 7.84
CA THR A 220 9.38 27.54 8.43
C THR A 220 9.38 27.46 9.95
N GLU A 221 8.70 26.46 10.51
CA GLU A 221 8.57 26.20 11.93
C GLU A 221 9.25 24.90 12.35
N ARG A 222 9.86 24.90 13.54
CA ARG A 222 10.25 23.66 14.24
C ARG A 222 8.98 23.02 14.85
N GLY A 223 8.07 22.59 13.99
CA GLY A 223 6.89 21.85 14.40
C GLY A 223 7.25 20.47 14.96
N TRP A 224 6.33 19.87 15.71
CA TRP A 224 6.51 18.53 16.29
C TRP A 224 6.49 17.44 15.19
N ARG A 225 7.65 17.20 14.56
CA ARG A 225 7.86 16.23 13.46
C ARG A 225 8.75 15.08 13.94
N PHE A 226 8.20 13.87 14.03
CA PHE A 226 8.92 12.71 14.60
C PHE A 226 8.61 11.40 13.87
N GLY A 227 9.57 10.48 13.93
CA GLY A 227 9.34 9.04 13.75
C GLY A 227 9.33 8.50 12.31
N TYR A 228 9.60 9.33 11.31
CA TYR A 228 9.69 8.92 9.89
C TYR A 228 11.13 8.93 9.32
N GLY A 229 12.15 9.13 10.16
CA GLY A 229 13.55 9.18 9.71
C GLY A 229 14.47 9.89 10.70
N ARG A 230 15.79 9.84 10.41
CA ARG A 230 16.82 10.54 11.19
C ARG A 230 16.64 12.06 11.05
N ARG A 231 16.55 12.57 9.81
CA ARG A 231 16.45 14.01 9.53
C ARG A 231 15.04 14.49 9.18
N PHE A 232 14.02 13.67 9.44
CA PHE A 232 12.61 14.03 9.20
C PHE A 232 12.14 15.31 9.93
N ARG A 233 12.73 15.59 11.10
CA ARG A 233 12.43 16.79 11.89
C ARG A 233 13.06 18.06 11.30
N ASP A 234 14.13 17.90 10.54
CA ASP A 234 14.99 18.98 10.06
C ASP A 234 14.65 19.39 8.61
N TYR A 235 14.06 18.46 7.86
CA TYR A 235 13.80 18.60 6.43
C TYR A 235 12.34 18.31 6.05
N PRO A 236 11.90 18.81 4.88
CA PRO A 236 10.65 18.41 4.25
C PRO A 236 10.54 16.90 4.01
N ASP A 237 9.33 16.44 3.73
CA ASP A 237 8.96 15.03 3.79
C ASP A 237 9.81 14.18 2.83
N LEU A 238 9.84 14.53 1.54
CA LEU A 238 10.51 13.73 0.51
C LEU A 238 12.02 13.96 0.52
N PHE A 239 12.48 15.20 0.74
CA PHE A 239 13.91 15.46 0.89
C PHE A 239 14.52 14.74 2.11
N SER A 240 13.79 14.65 3.24
CA SER A 240 14.29 13.92 4.41
C SER A 240 14.55 12.43 4.11
N LEU A 241 13.68 11.82 3.30
CA LEU A 241 13.85 10.45 2.83
C LEU A 241 15.09 10.30 1.95
N LEU A 242 15.32 11.22 1.00
CA LEU A 242 16.53 11.23 0.18
C LEU A 242 17.79 11.38 1.03
N TYR A 243 17.78 12.31 1.98
CA TYR A 243 18.93 12.59 2.83
C TYR A 243 19.29 11.37 3.67
N ASP A 244 18.29 10.76 4.32
CA ASP A 244 18.48 9.57 5.15
C ASP A 244 18.94 8.37 4.30
N TYR A 245 18.41 8.22 3.08
CA TYR A 245 18.83 7.19 2.14
C TYR A 245 20.29 7.36 1.71
N SER A 246 20.67 8.56 1.25
CA SER A 246 22.04 8.87 0.84
C SER A 246 23.05 8.65 1.96
N PHE A 247 22.68 9.00 3.20
CA PHE A 247 23.53 8.76 4.35
C PHE A 247 23.62 7.26 4.70
N ALA A 248 22.50 6.53 4.68
CA ALA A 248 22.49 5.10 4.98
C ALA A 248 23.27 4.28 3.95
N ARG A 249 23.32 4.75 2.70
CA ARG A 249 24.14 4.20 1.61
C ARG A 249 25.62 4.62 1.70
N GLY A 250 25.96 5.54 2.59
CA GLY A 250 27.31 6.07 2.73
C GLY A 250 27.74 6.96 1.57
N TRP A 251 26.81 7.53 0.80
CA TRP A 251 27.13 8.45 -0.32
C TRP A 251 27.43 9.87 0.15
N ILE A 252 26.94 10.25 1.32
CA ILE A 252 27.24 11.52 1.97
C ILE A 252 27.80 11.29 3.36
N GLU A 253 28.67 12.19 3.80
CA GLU A 253 29.27 12.19 5.13
C GLU A 253 29.04 13.52 5.82
N GLU A 254 28.52 13.47 7.05
CA GLU A 254 28.41 14.63 7.94
C GLU A 254 29.76 14.80 8.68
N LYS A 255 30.50 15.87 8.37
CA LYS A 255 31.68 16.31 9.14
C LYS A 255 31.32 17.56 9.96
N PRO A 256 32.14 17.95 10.95
CA PRO A 256 31.89 19.18 11.72
C PRO A 256 31.71 20.40 10.80
N GLY A 257 30.50 20.94 10.75
CA GLY A 257 30.15 22.16 9.99
C GLY A 257 30.01 21.99 8.47
N VAL A 258 30.19 20.80 7.91
CA VAL A 258 30.12 20.60 6.45
C VAL A 258 29.58 19.21 6.08
N LEU A 259 28.78 19.17 5.01
CA LEU A 259 28.33 17.95 4.38
C LEU A 259 29.18 17.68 3.13
N LEU A 260 29.76 16.49 3.05
CA LEU A 260 30.64 16.10 1.95
C LEU A 260 30.08 14.92 1.18
N LEU A 261 30.38 14.87 -0.11
CA LEU A 261 30.18 13.66 -0.92
C LEU A 261 31.30 12.67 -0.60
N SER A 262 30.95 11.42 -0.30
CA SER A 262 31.94 10.38 -0.04
C SER A 262 32.57 9.84 -1.35
N GLU A 263 33.55 8.95 -1.21
CA GLU A 263 34.10 8.21 -2.35
C GLU A 263 33.03 7.36 -3.05
N SER A 264 32.21 6.63 -2.29
CA SER A 264 31.09 5.84 -2.84
C SER A 264 30.06 6.73 -3.53
N GLY A 265 29.73 7.90 -2.97
CA GLY A 265 28.86 8.88 -3.62
C GLY A 265 29.46 9.40 -4.94
N SER A 266 30.77 9.62 -4.98
CA SER A 266 31.48 10.05 -6.19
C SER A 266 31.46 8.96 -7.28
N ARG A 267 31.66 7.70 -6.89
CA ARG A 267 31.57 6.53 -7.78
C ARG A 267 30.15 6.33 -8.33
N LEU A 268 29.12 6.56 -7.51
CA LEU A 268 27.73 6.57 -7.99
C LEU A 268 27.51 7.65 -9.06
N LEU A 269 27.97 8.88 -8.81
CA LEU A 269 27.85 9.96 -9.80
C LEU A 269 28.63 9.69 -11.09
N ALA A 270 29.73 8.95 -11.01
CA ALA A 270 30.51 8.50 -12.17
C ALA A 270 29.87 7.31 -12.91
N GLY A 271 28.82 6.70 -12.35
CA GLY A 271 28.16 5.51 -12.93
C GLY A 271 28.87 4.19 -12.63
N GLU A 272 29.84 4.17 -11.72
CA GLU A 272 30.56 2.97 -11.28
C GLU A 272 29.80 2.18 -10.22
N GLU A 273 28.96 2.86 -9.43
CA GLU A 273 27.97 2.24 -8.55
C GLU A 273 26.58 2.37 -9.20
N LYS A 274 25.68 1.45 -8.88
CA LYS A 274 24.29 1.48 -9.35
C LYS A 274 23.34 1.70 -8.18
N VAL A 275 22.33 2.53 -8.40
CA VAL A 275 21.14 2.64 -7.55
C VAL A 275 19.94 2.19 -8.36
N THR A 276 19.06 1.37 -7.76
CA THR A 276 17.80 0.98 -8.39
C THR A 276 16.61 1.68 -7.72
N PRO A 277 15.51 1.93 -8.46
CA PRO A 277 14.26 2.40 -7.86
C PRO A 277 13.75 1.48 -6.74
N LYS A 278 13.91 0.16 -6.93
CA LYS A 278 13.53 -0.87 -5.96
C LYS A 278 14.24 -0.70 -4.61
N ASP A 279 15.52 -0.31 -4.63
CA ASP A 279 16.30 -0.10 -3.40
C ASP A 279 15.77 1.08 -2.57
N LEU A 280 15.49 2.21 -3.23
CA LEU A 280 14.90 3.38 -2.58
C LEU A 280 13.50 3.08 -2.04
N PHE A 281 12.68 2.38 -2.83
CA PHE A 281 11.33 1.96 -2.43
C PHE A 281 11.36 1.02 -1.21
N ALA A 282 12.25 0.01 -1.22
CA ALA A 282 12.43 -0.90 -0.09
C ALA A 282 12.98 -0.19 1.15
N PHE A 283 13.84 0.81 0.97
CA PHE A 283 14.32 1.66 2.07
C PHE A 283 13.18 2.47 2.68
N TRP A 284 12.34 3.11 1.86
CA TRP A 284 11.17 3.86 2.32
C TRP A 284 10.20 2.97 3.12
N ILE A 285 9.86 1.78 2.60
CA ILE A 285 8.99 0.84 3.32
C ILE A 285 9.60 0.46 4.68
N ARG A 286 10.91 0.19 4.73
CA ARG A 286 11.61 -0.18 5.96
C ARG A 286 11.61 0.96 6.97
N LEU A 287 11.90 2.17 6.50
CA LEU A 287 11.94 3.38 7.33
C LEU A 287 10.55 3.68 7.93
N TYR A 288 9.49 3.49 7.13
CA TYR A 288 8.12 3.82 7.50
C TYR A 288 7.38 2.65 8.17
N ARG A 289 8.00 1.49 8.33
CA ARG A 289 7.40 0.31 8.97
C ARG A 289 6.97 0.56 10.42
N LYS A 290 7.72 1.36 11.19
CA LYS A 290 7.34 1.71 12.56
C LYS A 290 6.13 2.66 12.60
N PRO A 291 6.14 3.80 11.88
CA PRO A 291 5.00 4.72 11.90
C PRO A 291 3.75 4.18 11.21
N ILE A 292 3.92 3.32 10.19
CA ILE A 292 2.84 2.73 9.41
C ILE A 292 3.07 1.21 9.32
N PRO A 293 2.73 0.45 10.39
CA PRO A 293 2.98 -0.99 10.44
C PRO A 293 2.39 -1.77 9.27
N ASN A 294 1.24 -1.32 8.77
CA ASN A 294 0.48 -1.98 7.71
C ASN A 294 0.80 -1.44 6.31
N LEU A 295 1.90 -0.71 6.14
CA LEU A 295 2.28 -0.12 4.86
C LEU A 295 2.32 -1.15 3.70
N PRO A 296 2.87 -2.38 3.86
CA PRO A 296 2.82 -3.37 2.79
C PRO A 296 1.38 -3.72 2.34
N SER A 297 0.46 -3.91 3.29
CA SER A 297 -0.94 -4.20 3.00
C SER A 297 -1.63 -3.02 2.31
N LEU A 298 -1.34 -1.79 2.73
CA LEU A 298 -1.82 -0.58 2.06
C LEU A 298 -1.34 -0.51 0.61
N LEU A 299 -0.08 -0.84 0.35
CA LEU A 299 0.47 -0.85 -1.00
C LEU A 299 -0.18 -1.91 -1.89
N SER A 300 -0.45 -3.10 -1.37
CA SER A 300 -1.20 -4.14 -2.09
C SER A 300 -2.62 -3.68 -2.43
N LEU A 301 -3.31 -3.03 -1.48
CA LEU A 301 -4.65 -2.49 -1.71
C LEU A 301 -4.65 -1.37 -2.75
N ILE A 302 -3.69 -0.45 -2.68
CA ILE A 302 -3.50 0.60 -3.68
C ILE A 302 -3.28 -0.03 -5.06
N LYS A 303 -2.35 -0.99 -5.18
CA LYS A 303 -2.08 -1.72 -6.42
C LYS A 303 -3.34 -2.37 -6.99
N LEU A 304 -4.19 -2.94 -6.14
CA LEU A 304 -5.45 -3.55 -6.55
C LEU A 304 -6.48 -2.50 -7.04
N LEU A 305 -6.70 -1.46 -6.25
CA LEU A 305 -7.78 -0.48 -6.47
C LEU A 305 -7.48 0.49 -7.61
N THR A 306 -6.20 0.85 -7.84
CA THR A 306 -5.83 1.88 -8.81
C THR A 306 -5.48 1.35 -10.20
N LYS A 307 -5.67 0.05 -10.50
CA LYS A 307 -5.31 -0.52 -11.82
C LYS A 307 -5.95 0.22 -12.99
N GLU A 308 -7.26 0.45 -12.90
CA GLU A 308 -8.07 1.10 -13.95
C GLU A 308 -8.35 2.58 -13.64
N GLY A 309 -7.63 3.16 -12.68
CA GLY A 309 -7.92 4.49 -12.18
C GLY A 309 -8.93 4.48 -11.02
N PHE A 310 -8.67 5.31 -10.02
CA PHE A 310 -9.48 5.40 -8.81
C PHE A 310 -9.50 6.83 -8.27
N TRP A 311 -10.63 7.23 -7.69
CA TRP A 311 -10.77 8.54 -7.07
C TRP A 311 -9.93 8.63 -5.79
N GLU A 312 -9.19 9.70 -5.59
CA GLU A 312 -8.34 9.86 -4.40
C GLU A 312 -9.15 9.83 -3.09
N GLU A 313 -10.31 10.48 -3.07
CA GLU A 313 -11.20 10.50 -1.91
C GLU A 313 -11.77 9.11 -1.59
N GLU A 314 -12.22 8.37 -2.60
CA GLU A 314 -12.70 7.00 -2.40
C GLU A 314 -11.54 6.08 -2.01
N LEU A 315 -10.34 6.31 -2.56
CA LEU A 315 -9.14 5.56 -2.16
C LEU A 315 -8.87 5.77 -0.67
N TYR A 316 -8.94 7.01 -0.18
CA TYR A 316 -8.82 7.30 1.24
C TYR A 316 -9.89 6.56 2.05
N ARG A 317 -11.17 6.65 1.66
CA ARG A 317 -12.27 5.96 2.36
C ARG A 317 -12.05 4.46 2.49
N GLN A 318 -11.54 3.80 1.44
CA GLN A 318 -11.27 2.36 1.47
C GLN A 318 -10.03 2.02 2.30
N LEU A 319 -9.05 2.92 2.40
CA LEU A 319 -7.77 2.69 3.08
C LEU A 319 -7.74 3.19 4.52
N GLU A 320 -8.60 4.13 4.90
CA GLU A 320 -8.68 4.72 6.24
C GLU A 320 -8.76 3.67 7.37
N PRO A 321 -9.53 2.56 7.23
CA PRO A 321 -9.55 1.49 8.23
C PRO A 321 -8.21 0.76 8.41
N PHE A 322 -7.18 1.04 7.62
CA PHE A 322 -5.86 0.41 7.76
C PHE A 322 -4.80 1.39 8.24
N ILE A 323 -5.18 2.65 8.48
CA ILE A 323 -4.29 3.73 8.87
C ILE A 323 -4.59 4.11 10.32
N SER A 324 -3.56 4.04 11.16
CA SER A 324 -3.62 4.54 12.53
C SER A 324 -2.91 5.89 12.63
N PRO A 325 -3.43 6.86 13.40
CA PRO A 325 -2.69 8.08 13.72
C PRO A 325 -1.33 7.75 14.34
N PHE A 326 -0.34 8.58 14.05
CA PHE A 326 1.02 8.40 14.56
C PHE A 326 1.62 9.73 15.00
N TYR A 327 1.89 9.84 16.30
CA TYR A 327 2.21 11.11 16.96
C TYR A 327 1.21 12.22 16.61
N TYR A 328 1.64 13.15 15.75
CA TYR A 328 0.88 14.34 15.35
C TYR A 328 0.31 14.24 13.94
N ASP A 329 0.56 13.14 13.22
CA ASP A 329 -0.06 12.88 11.93
C ASP A 329 -1.37 12.11 12.15
N ASN A 330 -2.48 12.72 11.72
CA ASN A 330 -3.78 12.05 11.64
C ASN A 330 -3.83 11.10 10.43
N LYS A 331 -4.90 10.29 10.32
CA LYS A 331 -5.05 9.28 9.27
C LYS A 331 -4.94 9.89 7.86
N GLU A 332 -5.61 11.03 7.63
CA GLU A 332 -5.58 11.76 6.36
C GLU A 332 -4.16 12.21 5.98
N LYS A 333 -3.43 12.82 6.91
CA LYS A 333 -2.06 13.29 6.65
C LYS A 333 -1.10 12.15 6.40
N ILE A 334 -1.28 11.01 7.09
CA ILE A 334 -0.52 9.79 6.80
C ILE A 334 -0.80 9.33 5.36
N PHE A 335 -2.07 9.22 4.98
CA PHE A 335 -2.45 8.83 3.62
C PHE A 335 -1.84 9.77 2.57
N GLN A 336 -2.06 11.09 2.69
CA GLN A 336 -1.63 12.06 1.68
C GLN A 336 -0.10 12.24 1.64
N LYS A 337 0.52 12.49 2.81
CA LYS A 337 1.93 12.92 2.88
C LYS A 337 2.91 11.77 3.05
N ARG A 338 2.47 10.64 3.63
CA ARG A 338 3.35 9.52 3.96
C ARG A 338 3.17 8.33 3.03
N VAL A 339 2.06 8.24 2.32
CA VAL A 339 1.78 7.15 1.37
C VAL A 339 1.67 7.67 -0.06
N LEU A 340 0.71 8.54 -0.37
CA LEU A 340 0.48 9.01 -1.74
C LEU A 340 1.62 9.86 -2.30
N ALA A 341 2.09 10.87 -1.55
CA ALA A 341 3.16 11.74 -2.04
C ALA A 341 4.46 10.98 -2.40
N PRO A 342 4.97 10.04 -1.56
CA PRO A 342 6.06 9.17 -1.95
C PRO A 342 5.76 8.33 -3.19
N LEU A 343 4.57 7.73 -3.30
CA LEU A 343 4.20 6.91 -4.46
C LEU A 343 4.15 7.70 -5.76
N LEU A 344 3.66 8.93 -5.73
CA LEU A 344 3.62 9.80 -6.91
C LEU A 344 5.03 10.29 -7.30
N TRP A 345 5.85 10.65 -6.31
CA TRP A 345 7.23 11.09 -6.54
C TRP A 345 8.16 9.95 -7.02
N MET A 346 7.93 8.74 -6.54
CA MET A 346 8.57 7.53 -7.04
C MET A 346 7.94 7.01 -8.34
N GLU A 347 6.91 7.67 -8.87
CA GLU A 347 6.18 7.25 -10.07
C GLU A 347 5.62 5.80 -9.96
N GLY A 348 5.30 5.35 -8.75
CA GLY A 348 4.51 4.13 -8.54
C GLY A 348 3.01 4.36 -8.83
N LEU A 349 2.55 5.60 -8.64
CA LEU A 349 1.23 6.07 -9.04
C LEU A 349 1.35 7.22 -10.03
N GLU A 350 0.34 7.38 -10.86
CA GLU A 350 0.16 8.49 -11.80
C GLU A 350 -1.12 9.25 -11.45
N ALA A 351 -1.02 10.57 -11.36
CA ALA A 351 -2.18 11.44 -11.26
C ALA A 351 -2.66 11.82 -12.66
N ILE A 352 -3.88 11.42 -13.00
CA ILE A 352 -4.53 11.69 -14.28
C ILE A 352 -5.61 12.73 -14.05
N ARG A 353 -5.69 13.74 -14.91
CA ARG A 353 -6.81 14.69 -14.90
C ARG A 353 -7.71 14.44 -16.09
N MET A 354 -8.99 14.16 -15.83
CA MET A 354 -10.02 14.08 -16.84
C MET A 354 -11.13 15.06 -16.46
N GLU A 355 -11.49 15.97 -17.36
CA GLU A 355 -12.59 16.94 -17.16
C GLU A 355 -12.49 17.77 -15.86
N GLY A 356 -11.27 18.08 -15.44
CA GLY A 356 -11.01 18.85 -14.20
C GLY A 356 -10.97 18.01 -12.92
N ILE A 357 -11.24 16.71 -13.01
CA ILE A 357 -11.25 15.80 -11.86
C ILE A 357 -9.98 14.92 -11.88
N GLN A 358 -9.37 14.73 -10.69
CA GLN A 358 -8.12 14.00 -10.52
C GLN A 358 -8.38 12.54 -10.14
N PHE A 359 -7.75 11.63 -10.88
CA PHE A 359 -7.73 10.19 -10.65
C PHE A 359 -6.31 9.73 -10.35
N LEU A 360 -6.20 8.68 -9.56
CA LEU A 360 -4.95 7.97 -9.31
C LEU A 360 -4.96 6.65 -10.05
N ARG A 361 -3.95 6.41 -10.88
CA ARG A 361 -3.75 5.15 -11.59
C ARG A 361 -2.44 4.51 -11.18
N LEU A 362 -2.41 3.19 -11.09
CA LEU A 362 -1.15 2.46 -10.96
C LEU A 362 -0.26 2.78 -12.16
N SER A 363 0.99 3.14 -11.93
CA SER A 363 1.87 3.42 -13.05
C SER A 363 2.12 2.16 -13.87
N SER A 364 2.15 2.31 -15.20
CA SER A 364 2.61 1.25 -16.11
C SER A 364 4.04 0.77 -15.83
N LEU A 365 4.82 1.58 -15.10
CA LEU A 365 6.20 1.32 -14.75
C LEU A 365 6.34 0.64 -13.37
N TRP A 366 5.23 0.38 -12.67
CA TRP A 366 5.23 -0.30 -11.38
C TRP A 366 5.96 -1.64 -11.42
N GLU A 367 5.57 -2.54 -12.31
CA GLU A 367 6.19 -3.87 -12.41
C GLU A 367 7.66 -3.79 -12.83
N ARG A 368 8.01 -2.81 -13.66
CA ARG A 368 9.40 -2.58 -14.08
C ARG A 368 10.30 -2.14 -12.93
N TRP A 369 9.79 -1.32 -12.01
CA TRP A 369 10.60 -0.68 -10.98
C TRP A 369 10.49 -1.33 -9.60
N TYR A 370 9.34 -1.94 -9.31
CA TYR A 370 8.96 -2.42 -7.98
C TYR A 370 8.48 -3.88 -7.96
N GLY A 371 8.22 -4.48 -9.13
CA GLY A 371 7.83 -5.89 -9.30
C GLY A 371 8.88 -6.90 -8.83
#